data_AF-A0A847B8M3-F1
#
_entry.id   AF-A0A847B8M3-F1
#
_cell.length_a   1.000
_cell.length_b   1.000
_cell.length_c   1.000
_cell.angle_alpha   90.00
_cell.angle_beta   90.00
_cell.angle_gamma   90.00
#
_symmetry.space_group_name_H-M   'P 1'
#
loop_
_entity.id
_entity.type
_entity.pdbx_description
1 polymer ?
#
loop_
_entity_poly.entity_id
_entity_poly.type
_entity_poly.pdbx_seq_one_letter_code
_entity_poly.pdbx_strand_id
1 'polypeptide(L)'
;MNFEAIIGLEIHVEMKTKSKMFSSAPVVFGALPNSAVDLTDMAFPGTLPIVNKQAVINAIRVAHALHMEIDDELWFDRKNYFYSDLPKGFQFTQQRRPLGKNGYLEIET
;
A
#
# COMPACT_ATOMS: atom_id res chain seq x y z
N MET A 1 -32.79 24.16 2.59
CA MET A 1 -31.96 23.12 3.22
C MET A 1 -31.16 23.79 4.32
N ASN A 2 -31.21 23.29 5.56
CA ASN A 2 -30.60 23.95 6.73
C ASN A 2 -29.31 23.28 7.22
N PHE A 3 -28.87 22.23 6.52
CA PHE A 3 -27.65 21.49 6.82
C PHE A 3 -26.92 21.18 5.52
N GLU A 4 -25.61 21.02 5.62
CA GLU A 4 -24.69 20.64 4.56
C GLU A 4 -24.00 19.33 4.95
N ALA A 5 -23.97 18.34 4.04
CA ALA A 5 -23.28 17.09 4.27
C ALA A 5 -21.84 17.19 3.75
N ILE A 6 -20.85 16.93 4.62
CA ILE A 6 -19.43 16.90 4.28
C ILE A 6 -18.96 15.44 4.36
N ILE A 7 -18.51 14.88 3.23
CA ILE A 7 -18.14 13.46 3.10
C ILE A 7 -16.67 13.35 2.70
N GLY A 8 -15.92 12.52 3.43
CA GLY A 8 -14.55 12.11 3.08
C GLY A 8 -14.48 10.60 2.89
N LEU A 9 -13.66 10.15 1.95
CA LEU A 9 -13.50 8.73 1.62
C LEU A 9 -12.04 8.29 1.80
N GLU A 10 -11.86 7.09 2.35
CA GLU A 10 -10.58 6.40 2.41
C GLU A 10 -10.66 5.15 1.54
N ILE A 11 -9.79 5.05 0.54
CA ILE A 11 -9.86 4.01 -0.49
C ILE A 11 -8.56 3.23 -0.49
N HIS A 12 -8.66 1.90 -0.35
CA HIS A 12 -7.54 0.97 -0.52
C HIS A 12 -7.67 0.26 -1.86
N VAL A 13 -6.59 0.22 -2.64
CA VAL A 13 -6.54 -0.42 -3.96
C VAL A 13 -5.42 -1.44 -3.98
N GLU A 14 -5.75 -2.70 -4.28
CA GLU A 14 -4.74 -3.75 -4.45
C GLU A 14 -4.04 -3.62 -5.80
N MET A 15 -2.71 -3.49 -5.78
CA MET A 15 -1.91 -3.36 -6.99
C MET A 15 -1.75 -4.73 -7.66
N LYS A 16 -2.21 -4.84 -8.91
CA LYS A 16 -2.04 -6.06 -9.73
C LYS A 16 -0.57 -6.29 -10.11
N THR A 17 0.17 -6.91 -9.20
CA THR A 17 1.59 -7.24 -9.31
C THR A 17 1.78 -8.76 -9.24
N LYS A 18 2.93 -9.28 -9.70
CA LYS A 18 3.20 -10.73 -9.68
C LYS A 18 3.67 -11.22 -8.31
N SER A 19 4.48 -10.42 -7.63
CA SER A 19 5.01 -10.66 -6.30
C SER A 19 4.53 -9.60 -5.31
N LYS A 20 4.59 -9.89 -4.02
CA LYS A 20 4.17 -8.97 -2.95
C LYS A 20 5.04 -7.71 -2.87
N MET A 21 4.63 -6.75 -2.05
CA MET A 21 5.26 -5.44 -1.95
C MET A 21 6.68 -5.47 -1.37
N PHE A 22 6.92 -6.36 -0.40
CA PHE A 22 8.17 -6.41 0.38
C PHE A 22 8.85 -7.79 0.37
N SER A 23 8.38 -8.70 -0.47
CA SER A 23 8.70 -10.12 -0.42
C SER A 23 8.58 -10.74 -1.82
N SER A 24 9.22 -11.90 -2.05
CA SER A 24 9.21 -12.55 -3.36
C SER A 24 8.00 -13.47 -3.58
N ALA A 25 7.19 -13.69 -2.55
CA ALA A 25 6.00 -14.53 -2.64
C ALA A 25 4.99 -13.98 -3.67
N PRO A 26 4.23 -14.87 -4.35
CA PRO A 26 3.29 -14.45 -5.37
C PRO A 26 2.05 -13.75 -4.78
N VAL A 27 1.46 -12.85 -5.56
CA VAL A 27 0.09 -12.35 -5.33
C VAL A 27 -0.85 -13.18 -6.19
N VAL A 28 -1.63 -14.05 -5.56
CA VAL A 28 -2.54 -14.97 -6.24
C VAL A 28 -3.82 -15.16 -5.43
N PHE A 29 -4.97 -15.11 -6.11
CA PHE A 29 -6.26 -15.37 -5.52
C PHE A 29 -6.57 -16.88 -5.48
N GLY A 30 -7.22 -17.35 -4.42
CA GLY A 30 -7.68 -18.74 -4.31
C GLY A 30 -6.60 -19.78 -3.99
N ALA A 31 -5.41 -19.35 -3.58
CA ALA A 31 -4.37 -20.27 -3.10
C ALA A 31 -4.80 -21.00 -1.81
N LEU A 32 -4.21 -22.16 -1.54
CA LEU A 32 -4.40 -22.85 -0.27
C LEU A 32 -3.92 -21.98 0.91
N PRO A 33 -4.52 -22.09 2.10
CA PRO A 33 -4.10 -21.33 3.28
C PRO A 33 -2.58 -21.45 3.51
N ASN A 34 -1.93 -20.31 3.71
CA ASN A 34 -0.48 -20.21 4.00
C ASN A 34 0.45 -20.85 2.96
N SER A 35 0.00 -21.03 1.70
CA SER A 35 0.83 -21.60 0.63
C SER A 35 1.54 -20.56 -0.25
N ALA A 36 1.05 -19.32 -0.28
CA ALA A 36 1.63 -18.21 -1.04
C ALA A 36 2.35 -17.24 -0.11
N VAL A 37 3.33 -17.73 0.67
CA VAL A 37 4.07 -16.94 1.66
C VAL A 37 5.57 -17.21 1.58
N ASP A 38 6.37 -16.21 1.98
CA ASP A 38 7.79 -16.37 2.30
C ASP A 38 8.09 -16.08 3.79
N LEU A 39 9.35 -16.20 4.19
CA LEU A 39 9.78 -15.96 5.57
C LEU A 39 9.49 -14.52 6.02
N THR A 40 9.60 -13.54 5.11
CA THR A 40 9.37 -12.11 5.40
C THR A 40 7.89 -11.83 5.63
N ASP A 41 7.00 -12.50 4.89
CA ASP A 41 5.56 -12.44 5.08
C ASP A 41 5.18 -12.95 6.47
N MET A 42 5.80 -14.06 6.89
CA MET A 42 5.60 -14.70 8.19
C MET A 42 6.33 -14.00 9.35
N ALA A 43 7.03 -12.89 9.09
CA ALA A 43 7.80 -12.15 10.09
C ALA A 43 8.85 -13.00 10.82
N PHE A 44 9.50 -13.94 10.12
CA PHE A 44 10.55 -14.74 10.74
C PHE A 44 11.71 -13.83 11.21
N PRO A 45 12.30 -14.11 12.39
CA PRO A 45 13.43 -13.34 12.90
C PRO A 45 14.57 -13.26 11.87
N GLY A 46 15.11 -12.05 11.66
CA GLY A 46 16.22 -11.80 10.74
C GLY A 46 15.83 -11.51 9.29
N THR A 47 14.54 -11.53 8.95
CA THR A 47 14.07 -11.16 7.61
C THR A 47 14.08 -9.64 7.40
N LEU A 48 14.30 -9.21 6.15
CA LEU A 48 14.30 -7.79 5.75
C LEU A 48 13.38 -7.59 4.53
N PRO A 49 12.69 -6.44 4.44
CA PRO A 49 11.82 -6.14 3.30
C PRO A 49 12.61 -5.78 2.04
N ILE A 50 12.11 -6.19 0.88
CA ILE A 50 12.64 -5.78 -0.43
C ILE A 50 11.53 -5.12 -1.24
N VAL A 51 11.68 -3.83 -1.55
CA VAL A 51 10.65 -3.05 -2.24
C VAL A 51 10.40 -3.55 -3.65
N ASN A 52 9.13 -3.74 -4.00
CA ASN A 52 8.70 -4.16 -5.32
C ASN A 52 8.70 -2.99 -6.31
N LYS A 53 9.62 -3.04 -7.29
CA LYS A 53 9.74 -2.03 -8.35
C LYS A 53 8.43 -1.82 -9.14
N GLN A 54 7.70 -2.88 -9.47
CA GLN A 54 6.47 -2.77 -10.25
C GLN A 54 5.34 -2.11 -9.45
N ALA A 55 5.28 -2.40 -8.14
CA ALA A 55 4.32 -1.74 -7.26
C ALA A 55 4.58 -0.23 -7.17
N VAL A 56 5.84 0.20 -7.06
CA VAL A 56 6.22 1.62 -7.08
C VAL A 56 5.85 2.28 -8.41
N ILE A 57 6.13 1.64 -9.55
CA ILE A 57 5.74 2.14 -10.88
C ILE A 57 4.22 2.31 -10.98
N ASN A 58 3.45 1.34 -10.49
CA ASN A 58 1.99 1.42 -10.50
C ASN A 58 1.47 2.54 -9.60
N ALA A 59 2.06 2.72 -8.42
CA ALA A 59 1.71 3.82 -7.51
C ALA A 59 1.98 5.19 -8.15
N ILE A 60 3.13 5.37 -8.82
CA ILE A 60 3.46 6.58 -9.58
C ILE A 60 2.44 6.84 -10.70
N ARG A 61 2.01 5.79 -11.42
CA ARG A 61 0.98 5.91 -12.47
C ARG A 61 -0.35 6.38 -11.89
N VAL A 62 -0.76 5.84 -10.74
CA VAL A 62 -1.99 6.29 -10.04
C VAL A 62 -1.86 7.74 -9.59
N ALA A 63 -0.73 8.11 -8.98
CA ALA A 63 -0.48 9.49 -8.56
C ALA A 63 -0.56 10.46 -9.75
N HIS A 64 0.05 10.12 -10.88
CA HIS A 64 -0.04 10.92 -12.10
C HIS A 64 -1.47 10.99 -12.66
N ALA A 65 -2.21 9.87 -12.66
CA ALA A 65 -3.60 9.83 -13.11
C ALA A 65 -4.54 10.67 -12.23
N LEU A 66 -4.18 10.85 -10.96
CA LEU A 66 -4.90 11.67 -9.99
C LEU A 66 -4.30 13.08 -9.83
N HIS A 67 -3.45 13.51 -10.78
CA HIS A 67 -2.84 14.84 -10.80
C HIS A 67 -2.10 15.22 -9.51
N MET A 68 -1.51 14.24 -8.82
CA MET A 68 -0.81 14.46 -7.56
C MET A 68 0.60 15.01 -7.77
N GLU A 69 1.08 15.78 -6.78
CA GLU A 69 2.49 16.09 -6.59
C GLU A 69 3.22 14.84 -6.09
N ILE A 70 4.20 14.36 -6.86
CA ILE A 70 4.98 13.16 -6.52
C ILE A 70 6.20 13.57 -5.69
N ASP A 71 6.43 12.87 -4.59
CA ASP A 71 7.60 13.09 -3.72
C ASP A 71 8.90 12.65 -4.42
N ASP A 72 10.01 13.35 -4.18
CA ASP A 72 11.32 13.07 -4.79
C ASP A 72 12.05 11.90 -4.12
N GLU A 73 11.59 11.47 -2.95
CA GLU A 73 12.15 10.36 -2.19
C GLU A 73 11.07 9.33 -1.84
N LEU A 74 11.39 8.06 -2.08
CA LEU A 74 10.54 6.96 -1.65
C LEU A 74 10.84 6.61 -0.18
N TRP A 75 9.93 6.99 0.71
CA TRP A 75 10.05 6.77 2.14
C TRP A 75 9.00 5.78 2.67
N PHE A 76 9.39 4.88 3.56
CA PHE A 76 8.45 3.98 4.25
C PHE A 76 8.56 4.14 5.78
N ASP A 77 7.40 4.20 6.42
CA ASP A 77 7.24 4.25 7.88
C ASP A 77 6.66 2.93 8.41
N ARG A 78 6.81 2.68 9.71
CA ARG A 78 6.16 1.56 10.41
C ARG A 78 4.95 2.08 11.19
N LYS A 79 3.75 1.61 10.83
CA LYS A 79 2.52 1.80 11.62
C LYS A 79 2.37 0.62 12.57
N ASN A 80 2.69 0.83 13.84
CA ASN A 80 2.77 -0.24 14.85
C ASN A 80 1.42 -0.51 15.50
N TYR A 81 0.95 -1.75 15.48
CA TYR A 81 -0.24 -2.25 16.17
C TYR A 81 -0.24 -3.78 16.18
N PHE A 82 -0.92 -4.38 17.16
CA PHE A 82 -0.97 -5.83 17.30
C PHE A 82 -2.28 -6.38 16.74
N TYR A 83 -2.17 -7.33 15.82
CA TYR A 83 -3.28 -8.11 15.32
C TYR A 83 -2.76 -9.44 14.75
N SER A 84 -3.58 -10.49 14.75
CA SER A 84 -3.15 -11.84 14.37
C SER A 84 -2.85 -11.99 12.87
N ASP A 85 -3.43 -11.16 12.01
CA ASP A 85 -3.13 -11.11 10.56
C ASP A 85 -1.89 -10.27 10.22
N LEU A 86 -1.30 -9.59 11.21
CA LEU A 86 -0.16 -8.69 11.06
C LEU A 86 1.06 -9.23 11.83
N PRO A 87 1.75 -10.25 11.30
CA PRO A 87 2.74 -11.02 12.05
C PRO A 87 3.95 -10.20 12.52
N LYS A 88 4.24 -9.07 11.87
CA LYS A 88 5.36 -8.18 12.24
C LYS A 88 5.06 -7.28 13.45
N GLY A 89 3.80 -7.16 13.89
CA GLY A 89 3.38 -6.16 14.87
C GLY A 89 3.42 -4.70 14.35
N PHE A 90 3.66 -4.54 13.04
CA PHE A 90 3.57 -3.27 12.33
C PHE A 90 3.33 -3.50 10.83
N GLN A 91 2.72 -2.51 10.20
CA GLN A 91 2.54 -2.43 8.76
C GLN A 91 3.54 -1.42 8.18
N PHE A 92 4.19 -1.79 7.07
CA PHE A 92 4.91 -0.80 6.27
C PHE A 92 3.90 0.08 5.54
N THR A 93 4.02 1.40 5.71
CA THR A 93 3.15 2.40 5.10
C THR A 93 3.95 3.66 4.77
N GLN A 94 3.29 4.75 4.40
CA GLN A 94 3.90 6.06 4.25
C GLN A 94 3.04 7.08 5.01
N GLN A 95 3.59 7.67 6.08
CA GLN A 95 2.89 8.69 6.86
C GLN A 95 3.54 10.06 6.68
N ARG A 96 4.87 10.12 6.76
CA ARG A 96 5.60 11.40 6.75
C ARG A 96 5.81 11.95 5.34
N ARG A 97 6.08 11.05 4.41
CA ARG A 97 6.42 11.33 3.01
C ARG A 97 5.63 10.39 2.09
N PRO A 98 4.32 10.63 1.92
CA PRO A 98 3.51 9.84 1.00
C PRO A 98 4.01 10.04 -0.44
N LEU A 99 3.95 8.98 -1.25
CA LEU A 99 4.42 9.02 -2.63
C LEU A 99 3.76 10.11 -3.48
N GLY A 100 2.47 10.39 -3.24
CA GLY A 100 1.72 11.44 -3.93
C GLY A 100 0.79 12.18 -2.97
N LYS A 101 0.60 13.48 -3.19
CA LYS A 101 -0.29 14.35 -2.40
C LYS A 101 -0.93 15.44 -3.28
N ASN A 102 -1.92 16.15 -2.74
CA ASN A 102 -2.53 17.34 -3.36
C ASN A 102 -3.14 17.12 -4.75
N GLY A 103 -3.64 15.91 -5.03
CA GLY A 103 -4.32 15.59 -6.29
C GLY A 103 -5.82 15.88 -6.27
N TYR A 104 -6.49 15.57 -7.38
CA TYR A 104 -7.94 15.70 -7.52
C TYR A 104 -8.50 14.68 -8.50
N LEU A 105 -9.82 14.49 -8.45
CA LEU A 105 -10.59 13.72 -9.41
C LEU A 105 -11.85 14.50 -9.73
N GLU A 106 -12.03 14.86 -11.00
CA GLU A 106 -13.26 15.49 -11.48
C GLU A 106 -14.36 14.43 -11.65
N ILE A 107 -15.56 14.76 -11.19
CA ILE A 107 -16.75 13.93 -11.37
C ILE A 107 -17.80 14.71 -12.13
N GLU A 108 -18.49 14.05 -13.05
CA GLU A 108 -19.68 14.62 -13.67
C GLU A 108 -20.84 14.56 -12.68
N THR A 109 -21.55 15.67 -12.54
CA THR A 109 -22.70 15.84 -11.64
C THR A 109 -23.96 16.15 -12.42
#